data_AF-A0A226EPJ7-F1
#
_entry.id   AF-A0A226EPJ7-F1
#
_cell.length_a   1.000
_cell.length_b   1.000
_cell.length_c   1.000
_cell.angle_alpha   90.00
_cell.angle_beta   90.00
_cell.angle_gamma   90.00
#
_symmetry.space_group_name_H-M   'P 1'
#
loop_
_entity.id
_entity.type
_entity.pdbx_description
1 polymer ?
#
loop_
_entity_poly.entity_id
_entity_poly.type
_entity_poly.pdbx_seq_one_letter_code
_entity_poly.pdbx_strand_id
1 'polypeptide(L)'
;MFNEIDEITHYPDSVVSLFAGKSKLEKRLSAIRTQAKLKKEISQVLECPVCLEQCQNCLPFICRNGHLICSQCKTKGNISLCPTCRSQSLNEFLGFKDLVQKYDNLPCPHRCDHISADDNERKEHLKTCLSDWRKCPLPFCDDKNPGLNYRQHLISQHPDLCYSFGGRVVVDLGGENPNLTTVFFFGTDDDIVMVHVESNFRYSASYLSQPASKNSSSVNLVVKNEKTAKQKTFQLSISNDDDHEGGLNLSYQDIRELKQIGLGKWTIAVHISISSADLLKSLKHKSCSHGRGRCLLVCPDLTCNKPFPCDACHDECNLDHKMSLERVREVICLKCCFVQTKQRKCVSCHRALVKTSKDAIGELGQELQKFRIGDKHML
;
A
#
# COMPACT_ATOMS: atom_id res chain seq x y z
N MET A 1 -35.25 50.28 -52.85
CA MET A 1 -35.11 50.59 -51.41
C MET A 1 -35.29 49.31 -50.60
N PHE A 2 -34.28 48.44 -50.65
CA PHE A 2 -33.96 47.50 -49.58
C PHE A 2 -32.44 47.53 -49.50
N ASN A 3 -31.97 47.88 -48.30
CA ASN A 3 -30.63 48.36 -48.03
C ASN A 3 -29.63 47.22 -47.94
N GLU A 4 -28.42 47.60 -48.32
CA GLU A 4 -27.12 47.05 -47.98
C GLU A 4 -27.06 46.42 -46.58
N ILE A 5 -26.60 45.17 -46.53
CA ILE A 5 -25.90 44.60 -45.38
C ILE A 5 -24.70 43.82 -45.95
N ASP A 6 -23.65 44.56 -46.27
CA ASP A 6 -22.28 44.03 -46.29
C ASP A 6 -21.72 44.22 -44.88
N GLU A 7 -21.91 43.24 -44.00
CA GLU A 7 -21.34 43.26 -42.65
C GLU A 7 -20.49 42.01 -42.37
N ILE A 8 -19.18 42.23 -42.43
CA ILE A 8 -18.14 41.68 -41.56
C ILE A 8 -18.05 40.15 -41.52
N THR A 9 -17.31 39.58 -42.48
CA THR A 9 -16.56 38.34 -42.28
C THR A 9 -15.06 38.65 -42.14
N HIS A 10 -14.65 39.18 -40.99
CA HIS A 10 -13.26 39.13 -40.54
C HIS A 10 -13.24 38.36 -39.23
N TYR A 11 -13.15 37.04 -39.35
CA TYR A 11 -12.77 36.22 -38.21
C TYR A 11 -11.29 36.49 -37.91
N PRO A 12 -10.91 36.73 -36.65
CA PRO A 12 -9.52 36.96 -36.30
C PRO A 12 -8.67 35.75 -36.69
N ASP A 13 -7.48 35.99 -37.27
CA ASP A 13 -6.52 34.97 -37.71
C ASP A 13 -6.14 33.95 -36.62
N SER A 14 -6.45 34.24 -35.36
CA SER A 14 -6.30 33.32 -34.23
C SER A 14 -7.19 32.08 -34.31
N VAL A 15 -8.35 32.13 -34.98
CA VAL A 15 -9.29 30.99 -35.07
C VAL A 15 -8.89 30.01 -36.18
N VAL A 16 -8.24 30.48 -37.26
CA VAL A 16 -7.76 29.63 -38.36
C VAL A 16 -6.59 28.72 -37.92
N SER A 17 -5.77 29.19 -36.97
CA SER A 17 -4.66 28.40 -36.39
C SER A 17 -5.11 27.18 -35.58
N LEU A 18 -6.33 27.21 -35.02
CA LEU A 18 -6.92 26.10 -34.25
C LEU A 18 -7.39 24.93 -35.13
N PHE A 19 -7.72 25.17 -36.41
CA PHE A 19 -8.15 24.11 -37.34
C PHE A 19 -6.97 23.34 -37.95
N ALA A 20 -5.82 23.99 -38.17
CA ALA A 20 -4.61 23.32 -38.63
C ALA A 20 -4.08 22.29 -37.58
N GLY A 21 -4.30 22.55 -36.29
CA GLY A 21 -3.93 21.64 -35.20
C GLY A 21 -4.78 20.36 -35.11
N LYS A 22 -6.04 20.40 -35.55
CA LYS A 22 -6.97 19.25 -35.45
C LYS A 22 -6.54 18.07 -36.31
N SER A 23 -6.13 18.30 -37.56
CA SER A 23 -5.73 17.19 -38.45
C SER A 23 -4.45 16.48 -37.96
N LYS A 24 -3.52 17.22 -37.35
CA LYS A 24 -2.29 16.64 -36.77
C LYS A 24 -2.60 15.82 -35.52
N LEU A 25 -3.53 16.29 -34.68
CA LEU A 25 -3.99 15.56 -33.50
C LEU A 25 -4.75 14.28 -33.89
N GLU A 26 -5.65 14.35 -34.87
CA GLU A 26 -6.39 13.18 -35.37
C GLU A 26 -5.47 12.11 -35.95
N LYS A 27 -4.46 12.50 -36.74
CA LYS A 27 -3.44 11.57 -37.26
C LYS A 27 -2.64 10.90 -36.14
N ARG A 28 -2.30 11.64 -35.07
CA ARG A 28 -1.62 11.07 -33.90
C ARG A 28 -2.54 10.11 -33.13
N LEU A 29 -3.80 10.48 -32.94
CA LEU A 29 -4.80 9.62 -32.28
C LEU A 29 -5.06 8.33 -33.08
N SER A 30 -5.13 8.40 -34.41
CA SER A 30 -5.29 7.21 -35.25
C SER A 30 -4.06 6.30 -35.18
N ALA A 31 -2.85 6.87 -35.18
CA ALA A 31 -1.62 6.10 -35.03
C ALA A 31 -1.55 5.37 -33.67
N ILE A 32 -1.92 6.07 -32.59
CA ILE A 32 -1.99 5.49 -31.23
C ILE A 32 -3.00 4.33 -31.19
N ARG A 33 -4.18 4.49 -31.78
CA ARG A 33 -5.20 3.42 -31.85
C ARG A 33 -4.69 2.19 -32.62
N THR A 34 -4.03 2.40 -33.76
CA THR A 34 -3.45 1.32 -34.55
C THR A 34 -2.36 0.59 -33.77
N GLN A 35 -1.51 1.32 -33.05
CA GLN A 35 -0.47 0.73 -32.21
C GLN A 35 -1.07 -0.09 -31.04
N ALA A 36 -2.11 0.42 -30.38
CA ALA A 36 -2.81 -0.31 -29.31
C ALA A 36 -3.48 -1.59 -29.83
N LYS A 37 -4.10 -1.55 -31.01
CA LYS A 37 -4.69 -2.72 -31.66
C LYS A 37 -3.64 -3.77 -32.00
N LEU A 38 -2.53 -3.37 -32.62
CA LEU A 38 -1.42 -4.27 -32.96
C LEU A 38 -0.82 -4.92 -31.70
N LYS A 39 -0.65 -4.15 -30.61
CA LYS A 39 -0.17 -4.69 -29.33
C LYS A 39 -1.10 -5.76 -28.76
N LYS A 40 -2.42 -5.54 -28.85
CA LYS A 40 -3.42 -6.52 -28.41
C LYS A 40 -3.33 -7.80 -29.24
N GLU A 41 -3.21 -7.68 -30.56
CA GLU A 41 -3.07 -8.82 -31.47
C GLU A 41 -1.77 -9.60 -31.19
N ILE A 42 -0.65 -8.91 -31.00
CA ILE A 42 0.63 -9.54 -30.62
C ILE A 42 0.48 -10.26 -29.27
N SER A 43 -0.11 -9.62 -28.26
CA SER A 43 -0.34 -10.24 -26.96
C SER A 43 -1.15 -11.53 -27.07
N GLN A 44 -2.18 -11.55 -27.93
CA GLN A 44 -3.02 -12.73 -28.16
C GLN A 44 -2.25 -13.85 -28.85
N VAL A 45 -1.37 -13.52 -29.82
CA VAL A 45 -0.53 -14.50 -30.50
C VAL A 45 0.51 -15.11 -29.55
N LEU A 46 1.00 -14.33 -28.57
CA LEU A 46 1.99 -14.78 -27.58
C LEU A 46 1.35 -15.56 -26.40
N GLU A 47 0.03 -15.69 -26.35
CA GLU A 47 -0.69 -16.39 -25.29
C GLU A 47 -0.70 -17.92 -25.52
N CYS A 48 -0.41 -18.70 -24.48
CA CYS A 48 -0.49 -20.14 -24.54
C CYS A 48 -1.97 -20.57 -24.53
N PRO A 49 -2.46 -21.35 -25.52
CA PRO A 49 -3.87 -21.75 -25.61
C PRO A 49 -4.29 -22.74 -24.51
N VAL A 50 -3.35 -23.24 -23.71
CA VAL A 50 -3.61 -24.21 -22.63
C VAL A 50 -3.85 -23.50 -21.30
N CYS A 51 -2.93 -22.62 -20.87
CA CYS A 51 -3.04 -21.91 -19.59
C CYS A 51 -3.55 -20.48 -19.72
N LEU A 52 -3.68 -19.95 -20.94
CA LEU A 52 -4.08 -18.55 -21.22
C LEU A 52 -3.11 -17.50 -20.61
N GLU A 53 -1.87 -17.92 -20.35
CA GLU A 53 -0.78 -17.06 -19.92
C GLU A 53 0.13 -16.70 -21.10
N GLN A 54 0.71 -15.51 -21.09
CA GLN A 54 1.72 -15.11 -22.08
C GLN A 54 2.98 -15.97 -21.95
N CYS A 55 3.50 -16.47 -23.07
CA CYS A 55 4.68 -17.33 -23.11
C CYS A 55 6.02 -16.64 -22.75
N GLN A 56 5.99 -15.41 -22.24
CA GLN A 56 7.17 -14.54 -22.10
C GLN A 56 8.21 -15.04 -21.09
N ASN A 57 7.78 -15.80 -20.07
CA ASN A 57 8.67 -16.24 -18.98
C ASN A 57 9.35 -17.59 -19.25
N CYS A 58 9.13 -18.19 -20.42
CA CYS A 58 9.69 -19.49 -20.78
C CYS A 58 10.02 -19.57 -22.27
N LEU A 59 10.89 -20.51 -22.66
CA LEU A 59 11.08 -20.83 -24.08
C LEU A 59 9.82 -21.55 -24.59
N PRO A 60 9.00 -20.95 -25.48
CA PRO A 60 7.81 -21.61 -25.96
C PRO A 60 8.14 -22.62 -27.05
N PHE A 61 7.21 -23.53 -27.27
CA PHE A 61 7.20 -24.45 -28.38
C PHE A 61 6.25 -23.94 -29.46
N ILE A 62 6.66 -24.01 -30.71
CA ILE A 62 5.86 -23.63 -31.87
C ILE A 62 5.56 -24.88 -32.71
N CYS A 63 4.31 -25.01 -33.16
CA CYS A 63 3.95 -26.04 -34.13
C CYS A 63 4.28 -25.60 -35.57
N ARG A 64 4.19 -26.52 -36.54
CA ARG A 64 4.40 -26.19 -37.97
C ARG A 64 3.43 -25.13 -38.52
N ASN A 65 2.27 -24.95 -37.86
CA ASN A 65 1.27 -23.95 -38.23
C ASN A 65 1.41 -22.64 -37.43
N GLY A 66 2.47 -22.46 -36.63
CA GLY A 66 2.76 -21.21 -35.94
C GLY A 66 2.12 -21.02 -34.55
N HIS A 67 1.29 -21.95 -34.06
CA HIS A 67 0.73 -21.85 -32.70
C HIS A 67 1.79 -22.10 -31.62
N LEU A 68 1.80 -21.23 -30.60
CA LEU A 68 2.71 -21.27 -29.46
C LEU A 68 2.12 -22.06 -28.27
N ILE A 69 2.98 -22.75 -27.52
CA ILE A 69 2.64 -23.42 -26.27
C ILE A 69 3.78 -23.15 -25.28
N CYS A 70 3.47 -22.74 -24.05
CA CYS A 70 4.50 -22.51 -23.04
C CYS A 70 5.17 -23.84 -22.61
N SER A 71 6.45 -23.79 -22.21
CA SER A 71 7.20 -25.00 -21.84
C SER A 71 6.55 -25.77 -20.69
N GLN A 72 5.97 -25.05 -19.72
CA GLN A 72 5.29 -25.66 -18.59
C GLN A 72 4.09 -26.50 -19.02
N CYS A 73 3.24 -26.00 -19.93
CA CYS A 73 2.09 -26.74 -20.41
C CYS A 73 2.51 -27.94 -21.25
N LYS A 74 3.55 -27.79 -22.09
CA LYS A 74 4.09 -28.93 -22.84
C LYS A 74 4.54 -30.05 -21.91
N THR A 75 5.35 -29.73 -20.90
CA THR A 75 5.93 -30.72 -19.98
C THR A 75 4.89 -31.29 -19.01
N LYS A 76 4.10 -30.44 -18.33
CA LYS A 76 3.10 -30.90 -17.35
C LYS A 76 1.95 -31.67 -17.99
N GLY A 77 1.49 -31.22 -19.16
CA GLY A 77 0.40 -31.86 -19.88
C GLY A 77 0.82 -33.03 -20.77
N ASN A 78 2.13 -33.33 -20.82
CA ASN A 78 2.74 -34.31 -21.73
C ASN A 78 2.24 -34.15 -23.19
N ILE A 79 2.17 -32.89 -23.63
CA ILE A 79 1.52 -32.51 -24.89
C ILE A 79 2.46 -32.80 -26.06
N SER A 80 2.11 -33.81 -26.85
CA SER A 80 2.83 -34.17 -28.09
C SER A 80 2.23 -33.53 -29.34
N LEU A 81 0.95 -33.14 -29.31
CA LEU A 81 0.23 -32.53 -30.42
C LEU A 81 -0.15 -31.09 -30.11
N CYS A 82 -0.14 -30.21 -31.11
CA CYS A 82 -0.64 -28.86 -30.93
C CYS A 82 -2.13 -28.87 -30.51
N PRO A 83 -2.54 -28.24 -29.40
CA PRO A 83 -3.93 -28.24 -28.95
C PRO A 83 -4.86 -27.47 -29.90
N THR A 84 -4.33 -26.50 -30.64
CA THR A 84 -5.10 -25.67 -31.57
C THR A 84 -5.34 -26.35 -32.92
N CYS A 85 -4.32 -26.96 -33.52
CA CYS A 85 -4.41 -27.54 -34.87
C CYS A 85 -4.09 -29.04 -34.98
N ARG A 86 -3.75 -29.71 -33.87
CA ARG A 86 -3.42 -31.15 -33.79
C ARG A 86 -2.19 -31.59 -34.59
N SER A 87 -1.33 -30.67 -35.04
CA SER A 87 -0.05 -31.00 -35.69
C SER A 87 0.90 -31.75 -34.74
N GLN A 88 1.61 -32.74 -35.26
CA GLN A 88 2.46 -33.68 -34.50
C GLN A 88 3.82 -33.12 -34.05
N SER A 89 4.26 -31.99 -34.59
CA SER A 89 5.59 -31.45 -34.28
C SER A 89 5.47 -30.17 -33.46
N LEU A 90 6.06 -30.19 -32.26
CA LEU A 90 6.24 -29.03 -31.39
C LEU A 90 7.73 -28.82 -31.14
N ASN A 91 8.30 -27.82 -31.80
CA ASN A 91 9.73 -27.50 -31.71
C ASN A 91 9.95 -26.28 -30.82
N GLU A 92 11.11 -26.19 -30.17
CA GLU A 92 11.46 -24.99 -29.41
C GLU A 92 11.57 -23.79 -30.35
N PHE A 93 10.96 -22.67 -29.98
CA PHE A 93 11.04 -21.44 -30.75
C PHE A 93 12.20 -20.58 -30.25
N LEU A 94 13.41 -20.89 -30.73
CA LEU A 94 14.66 -20.23 -30.30
C LEU A 94 14.65 -18.72 -30.53
N GLY A 95 14.01 -18.25 -31.61
CA GLY A 95 13.87 -16.82 -31.93
C GLY A 95 12.79 -16.07 -31.15
N PHE A 96 12.12 -16.71 -30.19
CA PHE A 96 11.06 -16.07 -29.42
C PHE A 96 11.57 -14.90 -28.59
N LYS A 97 12.75 -15.03 -27.96
CA LYS A 97 13.34 -13.96 -27.16
C LYS A 97 13.61 -12.72 -28.01
N ASP A 98 14.22 -12.90 -29.18
CA ASP A 98 14.51 -11.81 -30.11
C ASP A 98 13.23 -11.15 -30.64
N LEU A 99 12.18 -11.96 -30.89
CA LEU A 99 10.88 -11.45 -31.31
C LEU A 99 10.25 -10.59 -30.21
N VAL A 100 10.23 -11.08 -28.98
CA VAL A 100 9.68 -10.37 -27.82
C VAL A 100 10.47 -9.09 -27.55
N GLN A 101 11.80 -9.14 -27.63
CA GLN A 101 12.68 -7.98 -27.43
C GLN A 101 12.52 -6.91 -28.51
N LYS A 102 12.23 -7.29 -29.76
CA LYS A 102 11.98 -6.33 -30.86
C LYS A 102 10.70 -5.53 -30.71
N TYR A 103 9.74 -6.04 -29.94
CA TYR A 103 8.54 -5.28 -29.63
C TYR A 103 8.80 -4.44 -28.39
N ASP A 104 9.46 -3.29 -28.56
CA ASP A 104 9.48 -2.23 -27.56
C ASP A 104 8.04 -2.00 -27.09
N ASN A 105 7.82 -1.87 -25.79
CA ASN A 105 6.48 -1.67 -25.19
C ASN A 105 5.61 -2.91 -25.00
N LEU A 106 6.16 -3.98 -24.43
CA LEU A 106 5.38 -5.14 -24.02
C LEU A 106 4.39 -4.77 -22.90
N PRO A 107 3.14 -5.23 -22.99
CA PRO A 107 2.18 -5.06 -21.91
C PRO A 107 2.65 -5.82 -20.67
N CYS A 108 2.30 -5.32 -19.50
CA CYS A 108 2.55 -6.04 -18.26
C CYS A 108 1.87 -7.43 -18.28
N PRO A 109 2.58 -8.52 -17.94
CA PRO A 109 2.00 -9.87 -17.90
C PRO A 109 0.88 -10.01 -16.86
N HIS A 110 0.82 -9.12 -15.85
CA HIS A 110 -0.25 -9.07 -14.86
C HIS A 110 -1.52 -8.35 -15.37
N ARG A 111 -1.58 -8.02 -16.67
CA ARG A 111 -2.74 -7.40 -17.35
C ARG A 111 -3.16 -6.05 -16.75
N CYS A 112 -2.22 -5.27 -16.23
CA CYS A 112 -2.47 -3.86 -15.90
C CYS A 112 -2.31 -2.98 -17.14
N ASP A 113 -2.75 -1.72 -17.05
CA ASP A 113 -2.65 -0.75 -18.15
C ASP A 113 -1.23 -0.18 -18.36
N HIS A 114 -0.24 -0.62 -17.56
CA HIS A 114 1.13 -0.17 -17.70
C HIS A 114 1.81 -0.81 -18.92
N ILE A 115 2.51 0.04 -19.66
CA ILE A 115 3.26 -0.29 -20.86
C ILE A 115 4.67 0.23 -20.64
N SER A 116 5.63 -0.69 -20.52
CA SER A 116 7.02 -0.34 -20.24
C SER A 116 7.78 -0.06 -21.52
N ALA A 117 8.44 1.08 -21.64
CA ALA A 117 9.19 1.48 -22.82
C ALA A 117 10.31 0.50 -23.18
N ASP A 118 10.93 -0.11 -22.17
CA ASP A 118 12.01 -1.09 -22.30
C ASP A 118 11.97 -2.18 -21.21
N ASP A 119 12.89 -3.14 -21.30
CA ASP A 119 13.02 -4.26 -20.36
C ASP A 119 13.37 -3.84 -18.93
N ASN A 120 14.06 -2.72 -18.73
CA ASN A 120 14.43 -2.24 -17.39
C ASN A 120 13.23 -1.60 -16.71
N GLU A 121 12.51 -0.71 -17.40
CA GLU A 121 11.24 -0.16 -16.90
C GLU A 121 10.26 -1.30 -16.60
N ARG A 122 10.24 -2.33 -17.44
CA ARG A 122 9.40 -3.50 -17.24
C ARG A 122 9.75 -4.27 -15.98
N LYS A 123 11.04 -4.55 -15.74
CA LYS A 123 11.49 -5.23 -14.52
C LYS A 123 11.13 -4.44 -13.26
N GLU A 124 11.34 -3.12 -13.29
CA GLU A 124 10.98 -2.23 -12.18
C GLU A 124 9.46 -2.18 -11.96
N HIS A 125 8.67 -2.15 -13.04
CA HIS A 125 7.22 -2.26 -12.97
C HIS A 125 6.77 -3.59 -12.37
N LEU A 126 7.36 -4.72 -12.78
CA LEU A 126 6.95 -6.04 -12.29
C LEU A 126 7.14 -6.19 -10.77
N LYS A 127 8.17 -5.56 -10.20
CA LYS A 127 8.38 -5.50 -8.74
C LYS A 127 7.25 -4.74 -8.03
N THR A 128 6.67 -3.75 -8.69
CA THR A 128 5.70 -2.79 -8.13
C THR A 128 4.28 -2.94 -8.68
N CYS A 129 4.05 -3.92 -9.54
CA CYS A 129 2.79 -4.06 -10.25
C CYS A 129 1.67 -4.44 -9.28
N LEU A 130 0.70 -3.55 -9.10
CA LEU A 130 -0.41 -3.79 -8.19
C LEU A 130 -1.40 -4.85 -8.69
N SER A 131 -1.34 -5.25 -9.97
CA SER A 131 -2.13 -6.36 -10.53
C SER A 131 -1.47 -7.72 -10.35
N ASP A 132 -0.25 -7.77 -9.80
CA ASP A 132 0.45 -9.01 -9.49
C ASP A 132 -0.31 -9.83 -8.43
N TRP A 133 -0.46 -11.13 -8.65
CA TRP A 133 -1.14 -12.03 -7.73
C TRP A 133 -0.15 -12.59 -6.72
N ARG A 134 -0.23 -12.07 -5.49
CA ARG A 134 0.65 -12.48 -4.40
C ARG A 134 -0.07 -13.44 -3.46
N LYS A 135 0.63 -14.47 -3.01
CA LYS A 135 0.17 -15.30 -1.90
C LYS A 135 0.18 -14.47 -0.63
N CYS A 136 -0.81 -14.66 0.24
CA CYS A 136 -0.78 -14.10 1.59
C CYS A 136 0.55 -14.47 2.27
N PRO A 137 1.20 -13.58 3.05
CA PRO A 137 2.51 -13.86 3.63
C PRO A 137 2.38 -14.69 4.92
N LEU A 138 1.15 -14.92 5.39
CA LEU A 138 0.88 -15.75 6.56
C LEU A 138 0.93 -17.22 6.16
N PRO A 139 1.69 -18.06 6.90
CA PRO A 139 1.90 -19.46 6.53
C PRO A 139 0.63 -20.32 6.61
N PHE A 140 -0.44 -19.81 7.23
CA PHE A 140 -1.73 -20.49 7.39
C PHE A 140 -2.82 -19.94 6.45
N CYS A 141 -2.47 -19.06 5.50
CA CYS A 141 -3.40 -18.52 4.52
C CYS A 141 -2.95 -18.85 3.09
N ASP A 142 -3.72 -19.69 2.39
CA ASP A 142 -3.42 -20.12 1.02
C ASP A 142 -3.95 -19.17 -0.06
N ASP A 143 -4.67 -18.12 0.33
CA ASP A 143 -5.29 -17.18 -0.59
C ASP A 143 -4.25 -16.42 -1.43
N LYS A 144 -4.59 -16.22 -2.70
CA LYS A 144 -3.86 -15.34 -3.61
C LYS A 144 -4.72 -14.14 -3.94
N ASN A 145 -4.14 -12.94 -3.82
CA ASN A 145 -4.84 -11.70 -4.08
C ASN A 145 -3.99 -10.80 -4.98
N PRO A 146 -4.62 -10.04 -5.90
CA PRO A 146 -3.91 -8.99 -6.60
C PRO A 146 -3.41 -7.95 -5.59
N GLY A 147 -2.23 -7.38 -5.82
CA GLY A 147 -1.62 -6.36 -4.95
C GLY A 147 -2.57 -5.23 -4.54
N LEU A 148 -3.44 -4.77 -5.45
CA LEU A 148 -4.48 -3.76 -5.18
C LEU A 148 -5.44 -4.15 -4.06
N ASN A 149 -5.79 -5.45 -3.96
CA ASN A 149 -6.74 -5.96 -2.98
C ASN A 149 -6.07 -6.58 -1.76
N TYR A 150 -4.73 -6.56 -1.70
CA TYR A 150 -3.97 -7.22 -0.66
C TYR A 150 -4.27 -6.65 0.73
N ARG A 151 -4.38 -5.33 0.83
CA ARG A 151 -4.83 -4.63 2.04
C ARG A 151 -6.21 -5.11 2.50
N GLN A 152 -7.17 -5.17 1.58
CA GLN A 152 -8.54 -5.59 1.88
C GLN A 152 -8.60 -7.05 2.31
N HIS A 153 -7.80 -7.92 1.69
CA HIS A 153 -7.65 -9.31 2.10
C HIS A 153 -7.14 -9.40 3.54
N LEU A 154 -6.04 -8.73 3.88
CA LEU A 154 -5.49 -8.75 5.23
C LEU A 154 -6.50 -8.26 6.27
N ILE A 155 -7.20 -7.14 5.99
CA ILE A 155 -8.20 -6.59 6.92
C ILE A 155 -9.40 -7.53 7.10
N SER A 156 -9.87 -8.18 6.03
CA SER A 156 -11.07 -9.02 6.07
C SER A 156 -10.82 -10.44 6.58
N GLN A 157 -9.69 -11.05 6.21
CA GLN A 157 -9.36 -12.43 6.57
C GLN A 157 -8.46 -12.51 7.82
N HIS A 158 -7.73 -11.44 8.14
CA HIS A 158 -6.79 -11.38 9.26
C HIS A 158 -6.93 -10.10 10.12
N PRO A 159 -8.16 -9.72 10.54
CA PRO A 159 -8.39 -8.47 11.25
C PRO A 159 -7.57 -8.35 12.55
N ASP A 160 -7.33 -9.47 13.24
CA ASP A 160 -6.59 -9.51 14.51
C ASP A 160 -5.09 -9.21 14.36
N LEU A 161 -4.58 -9.28 13.12
CA LEU A 161 -3.18 -9.00 12.78
C LEU A 161 -3.00 -7.61 12.14
N CYS A 162 -4.08 -6.84 12.01
CA CYS A 162 -4.13 -5.62 11.23
C CYS A 162 -4.21 -4.36 12.10
N TYR A 163 -3.25 -3.45 11.95
CA TYR A 163 -3.17 -2.23 12.76
C TYR A 163 -2.92 -0.98 11.91
N SER A 164 -3.55 0.14 12.27
CA SER A 164 -3.32 1.44 11.61
C SER A 164 -2.02 2.10 12.09
N PHE A 165 -1.31 2.81 11.21
CA PHE A 165 -0.14 3.61 11.61
C PHE A 165 -0.47 4.64 12.70
N GLY A 166 0.47 4.84 13.62
CA GLY A 166 0.26 5.65 14.84
C GLY A 166 -0.43 4.90 15.98
N GLY A 167 -0.88 3.66 15.74
CA GLY A 167 -1.32 2.74 16.79
C GLY A 167 -0.12 2.18 17.57
N ARG A 168 -0.26 2.11 18.89
CA ARG A 168 0.65 1.32 19.73
C ARG A 168 0.14 -0.11 19.75
N VAL A 169 0.84 -1.01 19.07
CA VAL A 169 0.54 -2.45 19.14
C VAL A 169 1.32 -3.04 20.29
N VAL A 170 0.61 -3.69 21.19
CA VAL A 170 1.17 -4.43 22.32
C VAL A 170 1.09 -5.90 21.97
N VAL A 171 2.25 -6.51 21.69
CA VAL A 171 2.35 -7.96 21.54
C VAL A 171 2.79 -8.55 22.87
N ASP A 172 1.95 -9.41 23.43
CA ASP A 172 2.24 -10.17 24.65
C ASP A 172 3.05 -11.41 24.28
N LEU A 173 4.32 -11.45 24.67
CA LEU A 173 5.19 -12.61 24.43
C LEU A 173 5.17 -13.62 25.58
N GLY A 174 4.29 -13.43 26.58
CA GLY A 174 4.32 -14.17 27.85
C GLY A 174 3.77 -15.60 27.85
N GLY A 175 3.57 -16.25 26.70
CA GLY A 175 3.04 -17.62 26.61
C GLY A 175 4.13 -18.71 26.53
N GLU A 176 3.80 -19.94 26.95
CA GLU A 176 4.69 -21.12 26.89
C GLU A 176 5.10 -21.52 25.46
N ASN A 177 4.48 -20.92 24.44
CA ASN A 177 4.91 -20.96 23.06
C ASN A 177 4.97 -19.52 22.52
N PRO A 178 6.16 -18.89 22.46
CA PRO A 178 6.34 -17.66 21.70
C PRO A 178 6.32 -18.03 20.21
N ASN A 179 5.12 -18.39 19.72
CA ASN A 179 4.91 -18.67 18.32
C ASN A 179 5.16 -17.40 17.53
N LEU A 180 5.71 -17.60 16.33
CA LEU A 180 5.83 -16.61 15.27
C LEU A 180 4.61 -15.68 15.27
N THR A 181 4.81 -14.40 15.54
CA THR A 181 3.73 -13.41 15.46
C THR A 181 4.06 -12.43 14.35
N THR A 182 3.27 -12.50 13.28
CA THR A 182 3.33 -11.55 12.17
C THR A 182 2.22 -10.53 12.36
N VAL A 183 2.57 -9.25 12.40
CA VAL A 183 1.61 -8.15 12.47
C VAL A 183 1.79 -7.22 11.27
N PHE A 184 0.68 -6.68 10.78
CA PHE A 184 0.62 -5.78 9.64
C PHE A 184 0.25 -4.38 10.09
N PHE A 185 0.99 -3.40 9.59
CA PHE A 185 0.72 -1.99 9.78
C PHE A 185 0.34 -1.35 8.45
N PHE A 186 -0.74 -0.57 8.43
CA PHE A 186 -1.26 0.09 7.22
C PHE A 186 -1.06 1.60 7.24
N GLY A 187 -0.24 2.09 6.31
CA GLY A 187 0.05 3.50 6.10
C GLY A 187 -1.12 4.23 5.43
N THR A 188 -0.96 5.55 5.30
CA THR A 188 -1.92 6.39 4.56
C THR A 188 -1.83 6.21 3.05
N ASP A 189 -0.66 5.78 2.56
CA ASP A 189 -0.33 5.73 1.14
C ASP A 189 -0.33 4.28 0.62
N ASP A 190 -1.15 3.41 1.23
CA ASP A 190 -1.21 1.97 0.97
C ASP A 190 0.09 1.20 1.23
N ASP A 191 1.01 1.81 1.97
CA ASP A 191 2.17 1.13 2.53
C ASP A 191 1.72 0.07 3.53
N ILE A 192 2.13 -1.18 3.30
CA ILE A 192 1.90 -2.29 4.23
C ILE A 192 3.26 -2.70 4.77
N VAL A 193 3.50 -2.44 6.06
CA VAL A 193 4.69 -2.91 6.76
C VAL A 193 4.33 -4.19 7.49
N MET A 194 5.00 -5.27 7.12
CA MET A 194 4.95 -6.53 7.84
C MET A 194 6.07 -6.52 8.89
N VAL A 195 5.71 -6.72 10.15
CA VAL A 195 6.69 -6.95 11.22
C VAL A 195 6.55 -8.39 11.67
N HIS A 196 7.63 -9.13 11.55
CA HIS A 196 7.70 -10.52 11.93
C HIS A 196 8.47 -10.65 13.23
N VAL A 197 7.85 -11.25 14.24
CA VAL A 197 8.45 -11.51 15.55
C VAL A 197 8.69 -13.01 15.70
N GLU A 198 9.95 -13.42 15.76
CA GLU A 198 10.36 -14.80 16.00
C GLU A 198 10.57 -15.08 17.49
N SER A 199 10.54 -16.38 17.84
CA SER A 199 11.10 -16.87 19.09
C SER A 199 12.55 -16.37 19.26
N ASN A 200 12.96 -16.09 20.50
CA ASN A 200 14.26 -15.50 20.86
C ASN A 200 14.43 -14.00 20.54
N PHE A 201 13.34 -13.25 20.39
CA PHE A 201 13.39 -11.79 20.19
C PHE A 201 14.14 -11.40 18.91
N ARG A 202 14.04 -12.22 17.86
CA ARG A 202 14.45 -11.81 16.51
C ARG A 202 13.28 -11.12 15.83
N TYR A 203 13.59 -10.04 15.13
CA TYR A 203 12.60 -9.22 14.45
C TYR A 203 13.08 -8.92 13.04
N SER A 204 12.17 -9.02 12.09
CA SER A 204 12.35 -8.44 10.76
C SER A 204 11.16 -7.56 10.42
N ALA A 205 11.42 -6.52 9.65
CA ALA A 205 10.38 -5.64 9.12
C ALA A 205 10.59 -5.53 7.61
N SER A 206 9.53 -5.75 6.85
CA SER A 206 9.57 -5.69 5.39
C SER A 206 8.34 -4.95 4.84
N TYR A 207 8.53 -4.33 3.68
CA TYR A 207 7.46 -3.73 2.91
C TYR A 207 6.80 -4.80 2.04
N LEU A 208 5.48 -4.93 2.12
CA LEU A 208 4.70 -5.78 1.21
C LEU A 208 4.28 -5.02 -0.05
N SER A 209 4.22 -3.69 0.02
CA SER A 209 4.07 -2.76 -1.10
C SER A 209 5.29 -1.84 -1.11
N GLN A 210 5.93 -1.63 -2.27
CA GLN A 210 7.00 -0.63 -2.36
C GLN A 210 6.41 0.74 -2.06
N PRO A 211 7.00 1.50 -1.13
CA PRO A 211 6.47 2.82 -0.79
C PRO A 211 6.57 3.74 -2.00
N ALA A 212 5.50 4.50 -2.26
CA ALA A 212 5.46 5.48 -3.35
C ALA A 212 6.58 6.54 -3.24
N SER A 213 7.12 6.74 -2.04
CA SER A 213 8.28 7.57 -1.79
C SER A 213 9.51 6.72 -1.46
N LYS A 214 10.65 6.99 -2.13
CA LYS A 214 11.96 6.36 -1.85
C LYS A 214 12.54 6.77 -0.47
N ASN A 215 11.73 7.28 0.43
CA ASN A 215 12.20 7.80 1.71
C ASN A 215 12.51 6.64 2.65
N SER A 216 13.68 6.70 3.28
CA SER A 216 14.06 5.76 4.33
C SER A 216 13.04 5.83 5.46
N SER A 217 12.26 4.77 5.59
CA SER A 217 11.34 4.61 6.69
C SER A 217 12.03 3.84 7.80
N SER A 218 11.86 4.30 9.03
CA SER A 218 12.36 3.59 10.20
C SER A 218 11.21 3.16 11.11
N VAL A 219 11.29 1.93 11.58
CA VAL A 219 10.36 1.37 12.57
C VAL A 219 11.06 1.42 13.91
N ASN A 220 10.48 2.12 14.89
CA ASN A 220 11.01 2.10 16.25
C ASN A 220 10.30 1.00 17.05
N LEU A 221 11.01 -0.06 17.41
CA LEU A 221 10.51 -1.12 18.26
C LEU A 221 10.82 -0.77 19.73
N VAL A 222 9.81 -0.53 20.55
CA VAL A 222 9.98 -0.23 21.97
C VAL A 222 9.63 -1.47 22.79
N VAL A 223 10.63 -2.13 23.36
CA VAL A 223 10.41 -3.26 24.27
C VAL A 223 10.30 -2.72 25.69
N LYS A 224 9.18 -3.00 26.37
CA LYS A 224 8.96 -2.59 27.77
C LYS A 224 8.74 -3.80 28.67
N ASN A 225 9.39 -3.81 29.82
CA ASN A 225 9.11 -4.75 30.90
C ASN A 225 8.07 -4.13 31.84
N GLU A 226 6.94 -4.81 32.04
CA GLU A 226 5.84 -4.27 32.85
C GLU A 226 6.19 -4.18 34.33
N LYS A 227 6.96 -5.14 34.85
CA LYS A 227 7.31 -5.23 36.27
C LYS A 227 8.31 -4.16 36.68
N THR A 228 9.30 -3.89 35.84
CA THR A 228 10.41 -2.97 36.18
C THR A 228 10.24 -1.58 35.61
N ALA A 229 9.21 -1.36 34.77
CA ALA A 229 9.01 -0.17 33.96
C ALA A 229 10.18 0.20 33.02
N LYS A 230 11.24 -0.60 32.95
CA LYS A 230 12.38 -0.40 32.04
C LYS A 230 11.91 -0.58 30.60
N GLN A 231 12.42 0.26 29.71
CA GLN A 231 12.15 0.21 28.27
C GLN A 231 13.43 0.36 27.48
N LYS A 232 13.48 -0.28 26.31
CA LYS A 232 14.55 -0.12 25.32
C LYS A 232 13.95 0.07 23.94
N THR A 233 14.45 1.05 23.20
CA THR A 233 14.00 1.36 21.84
C THR A 233 15.04 0.88 20.84
N PHE A 234 14.62 0.16 19.82
CA PHE A 234 15.42 -0.29 18.70
C PHE A 234 14.91 0.41 17.44
N GLN A 235 15.81 0.99 16.66
CA GLN A 235 15.46 1.59 15.38
C GLN A 235 15.80 0.60 14.27
N LEU A 236 14.77 0.13 13.57
CA LEU A 236 14.85 -0.73 12.39
C LEU A 236 14.85 0.16 11.15
N SER A 237 15.90 0.11 10.35
CA SER A 237 15.90 0.64 8.99
C SER A 237 15.27 -0.40 8.08
N ILE A 238 14.18 -0.05 7.37
CA ILE A 238 13.61 -0.95 6.37
C ILE A 238 14.37 -0.70 5.05
N SER A 239 15.08 -1.70 4.54
CA SER A 239 15.67 -1.68 3.20
C SER A 239 14.70 -2.25 2.17
N ASN A 240 14.72 -1.69 0.96
CA ASN A 240 13.92 -2.18 -0.17
C ASN A 240 14.63 -3.27 -0.99
N ASP A 241 15.78 -3.76 -0.53
CA ASP A 241 16.58 -4.73 -1.27
C ASP A 241 15.98 -6.13 -1.10
N ASP A 242 15.35 -6.64 -2.16
CA ASP A 242 14.62 -7.91 -2.23
C ASP A 242 15.49 -9.15 -1.89
N ASP A 243 16.82 -9.01 -1.87
CA ASP A 243 17.77 -10.10 -1.62
C ASP A 243 18.31 -10.15 -0.17
N HIS A 244 17.92 -9.19 0.66
CA HIS A 244 18.31 -9.16 2.06
C HIS A 244 17.07 -9.03 2.95
N GLU A 245 16.73 -10.12 3.64
CA GLU A 245 15.97 -10.02 4.88
C GLU A 245 16.70 -9.01 5.77
N GLY A 246 16.19 -7.77 5.82
CA GLY A 246 16.59 -6.73 6.75
C GLY A 246 16.16 -7.12 8.16
N GLY A 247 16.71 -8.22 8.67
CA GLY A 247 16.54 -8.67 10.02
C GLY A 247 17.47 -7.88 10.93
N LEU A 248 16.94 -7.28 11.98
CA LEU A 248 17.78 -6.72 13.03
C LEU A 248 18.19 -7.87 13.93
N ASN A 249 19.37 -8.41 13.67
CA ASN A 249 20.03 -9.28 14.62
C ASN A 249 20.43 -8.43 15.81
N LEU A 250 19.66 -8.53 16.89
CA LEU A 250 20.05 -7.98 18.18
C LEU A 250 21.47 -8.44 18.48
N SER A 251 22.35 -7.50 18.80
CA SER A 251 23.70 -7.88 19.21
C SER A 251 23.61 -8.77 20.45
N TYR A 252 24.62 -9.60 20.67
CA TYR A 252 24.70 -10.38 21.92
C TYR A 252 24.57 -9.48 23.16
N GLN A 253 25.04 -8.23 23.07
CA GLN A 253 24.94 -7.24 24.12
C GLN A 253 23.50 -6.75 24.32
N ASP A 254 22.74 -6.53 23.25
CA ASP A 254 21.30 -6.22 23.33
C ASP A 254 20.50 -7.36 23.96
N ILE A 255 20.79 -8.60 23.57
CA ILE A 255 20.17 -9.79 24.15
C ILE A 255 20.52 -9.91 25.64
N ARG A 256 21.77 -9.62 26.02
CA ARG A 256 22.23 -9.66 27.41
C ARG A 256 21.56 -8.57 28.25
N GLU A 257 21.42 -7.36 27.72
CA GLU A 257 20.71 -6.26 28.37
C GLU A 257 19.22 -6.56 28.54
N LEU A 258 18.58 -7.15 27.52
CA LEU A 258 17.20 -7.64 27.64
C LEU A 258 17.08 -8.73 28.72
N LYS A 259 18.04 -9.66 28.80
CA LYS A 259 18.07 -10.67 29.88
C LYS A 259 18.27 -10.06 31.27
N GLN A 260 19.06 -8.99 31.41
CA GLN A 260 19.28 -8.28 32.67
C GLN A 260 18.05 -7.52 33.17
N ILE A 261 17.11 -7.19 32.28
CA ILE A 261 15.84 -6.53 32.66
C ILE A 261 14.87 -7.53 33.35
N GLY A 262 15.18 -8.83 33.37
CA GLY A 262 14.54 -9.87 34.18
C GLY A 262 13.38 -10.59 33.47
N LEU A 263 13.22 -11.90 33.73
CA LEU A 263 12.14 -12.74 33.17
C LEU A 263 10.79 -12.30 33.77
N GLY A 264 10.08 -11.43 33.05
CA GLY A 264 8.73 -10.98 33.38
C GLY A 264 7.82 -11.04 32.16
N LYS A 265 6.58 -10.59 32.32
CA LYS A 265 5.69 -10.37 31.18
C LYS A 265 6.30 -9.26 30.31
N TRP A 266 6.59 -9.58 29.06
CA TRP A 266 7.21 -8.65 28.11
C TRP A 266 6.14 -8.10 27.19
N THR A 267 6.21 -6.79 27.00
CA THR A 267 5.25 -6.05 26.21
C THR A 267 6.03 -5.34 25.13
N ILE A 268 5.90 -5.80 23.88
CA ILE A 268 6.53 -5.11 22.75
C ILE A 268 5.55 -4.07 22.25
N ALA A 269 5.95 -2.81 22.34
CA ALA A 269 5.27 -1.68 21.74
C ALA A 269 5.98 -1.32 20.43
N VAL A 270 5.41 -1.73 19.30
CA VAL A 270 5.93 -1.28 18.00
C VAL A 270 5.43 0.14 17.74
N HIS A 271 6.36 1.09 17.62
CA HIS A 271 6.08 2.49 17.29
C HIS A 271 6.65 2.84 15.92
N ILE A 272 5.85 2.68 14.89
CA ILE A 272 6.29 3.06 13.54
C ILE A 272 6.27 4.58 13.45
N SER A 273 7.46 5.15 13.21
CA SER A 273 7.69 6.58 13.17
C SER A 273 8.07 6.94 11.74
N ILE A 274 7.08 7.14 10.88
CA ILE A 274 7.35 7.81 9.61
C ILE A 274 7.69 9.26 9.97
N SER A 275 8.76 9.81 9.37
CA SER A 275 9.11 11.24 9.45
C SER A 275 7.84 12.09 9.36
N SER A 276 7.40 12.59 10.51
CA SER A 276 6.12 13.31 10.63
C SER A 276 6.14 14.64 9.88
N ALA A 277 7.31 15.11 9.45
CA ALA A 277 7.46 16.32 8.66
C ALA A 277 6.73 16.22 7.31
N ASP A 278 6.73 15.06 6.64
CA ASP A 278 6.17 14.96 5.29
C ASP A 278 4.69 14.59 5.30
N LEU A 279 4.27 13.72 6.23
CA LEU A 279 2.85 13.41 6.47
C LEU A 279 2.10 14.64 7.00
N LEU A 280 2.71 15.40 7.92
CA LEU A 280 2.12 16.66 8.36
C LEU A 280 2.25 17.76 7.31
N LYS A 281 3.24 17.77 6.41
CA LYS A 281 3.24 18.74 5.29
C LYS A 281 2.13 18.46 4.28
N SER A 282 1.85 17.18 3.96
CA SER A 282 0.75 16.81 3.06
C SER A 282 -0.64 16.98 3.70
N LEU A 283 -0.75 16.83 5.03
CA LEU A 283 -2.00 16.97 5.78
C LEU A 283 -2.25 18.36 6.41
N LYS A 284 -1.22 19.16 6.73
CA LYS A 284 -1.37 20.52 7.30
C LYS A 284 -2.04 21.49 6.34
N HIS A 285 -2.01 21.22 5.04
CA HIS A 285 -2.72 22.01 4.03
C HIS A 285 -4.21 21.62 3.87
N LYS A 286 -4.72 20.63 4.61
CA LYS A 286 -6.11 20.16 4.49
C LYS A 286 -7.02 20.63 5.64
N SER A 287 -6.78 21.82 6.21
CA SER A 287 -7.95 22.57 6.72
C SER A 287 -8.76 22.94 5.49
N CYS A 288 -9.77 22.13 5.15
CA CYS A 288 -10.59 22.49 4.01
C CYS A 288 -11.25 23.85 4.26
N SER A 289 -11.51 24.59 3.20
CA SER A 289 -12.26 25.86 3.22
C SER A 289 -13.60 25.74 3.96
N HIS A 290 -14.15 24.53 4.07
CA HIS A 290 -15.39 24.21 4.78
C HIS A 290 -15.26 24.14 6.31
N GLY A 291 -14.08 24.44 6.89
CA GLY A 291 -13.92 24.77 8.31
C GLY A 291 -14.14 23.62 9.30
N ARG A 292 -14.16 22.36 8.84
CA ARG A 292 -14.43 21.20 9.71
C ARG A 292 -13.19 20.34 9.97
N GLY A 293 -12.83 20.28 11.25
CA GLY A 293 -12.42 19.04 11.94
C GLY A 293 -10.95 18.63 11.91
N ARG A 294 -10.43 18.18 13.07
CA ARG A 294 -9.15 17.47 13.23
C ARG A 294 -9.29 15.98 12.86
N CYS A 295 -10.10 15.66 11.87
CA CYS A 295 -10.50 14.28 11.56
C CYS A 295 -10.69 14.12 10.05
N LEU A 296 -10.39 12.93 9.53
CA LEU A 296 -10.68 12.54 8.14
C LEU A 296 -11.85 11.55 8.13
N LEU A 297 -12.82 11.76 7.24
CA LEU A 297 -13.92 10.85 6.94
C LEU A 297 -13.43 9.81 5.93
N VAL A 298 -13.71 8.53 6.17
CA VAL A 298 -13.48 7.47 5.18
C VAL A 298 -14.79 7.22 4.45
N CYS A 299 -14.79 7.34 3.12
CA CYS A 299 -15.97 7.06 2.32
C CYS A 299 -16.30 5.56 2.41
N PRO A 300 -17.53 5.16 2.78
CA PRO A 300 -17.92 3.76 2.94
C PRO A 300 -18.09 3.02 1.61
N ASP A 301 -18.17 3.74 0.49
CA ASP A 301 -18.31 3.15 -0.82
C ASP A 301 -16.95 2.65 -1.33
N LEU A 302 -16.91 1.35 -1.68
CA LEU A 302 -15.71 0.61 -2.14
C LEU A 302 -14.96 1.29 -3.29
N THR A 303 -15.64 2.15 -4.05
CA THR A 303 -15.09 2.85 -5.21
C THR A 303 -14.16 3.99 -4.82
N CYS A 304 -14.31 4.58 -3.63
CA CYS A 304 -13.54 5.76 -3.25
C CYS A 304 -12.42 5.45 -2.27
N ASN A 305 -12.70 4.68 -1.20
CA ASN A 305 -11.79 4.25 -0.12
C ASN A 305 -10.68 5.24 0.32
N LYS A 306 -10.91 6.54 0.09
CA LYS A 306 -9.97 7.64 0.32
C LYS A 306 -10.43 8.42 1.54
N PRO A 307 -9.50 8.92 2.36
CA PRO A 307 -9.83 9.78 3.49
C PRO A 307 -10.03 11.23 3.02
N PHE A 308 -11.15 11.84 3.39
CA PHE A 308 -11.51 13.22 3.06
C PHE A 308 -11.63 14.08 4.33
N PRO A 309 -11.25 15.36 4.29
CA PRO A 309 -11.38 16.24 5.47
C PRO A 309 -12.84 16.52 5.84
N CYS A 310 -13.76 16.52 4.87
CA CYS A 310 -15.19 16.65 5.11
C CYS A 310 -15.99 16.05 3.95
N ASP A 311 -17.31 16.00 4.13
CA ASP A 311 -18.31 15.59 3.14
C ASP A 311 -18.29 16.47 1.89
N ALA A 312 -18.21 17.79 2.05
CA ALA A 312 -18.14 18.69 0.90
C ALA A 312 -16.89 18.44 0.02
N CYS A 313 -15.72 18.23 0.63
CA CYS A 313 -14.50 17.92 -0.12
C CYS A 313 -14.53 16.54 -0.78
N HIS A 314 -15.28 15.59 -0.22
CA HIS A 314 -15.53 14.33 -0.90
C HIS A 314 -16.36 14.57 -2.16
N ASP A 315 -17.50 15.24 -2.02
CA ASP A 315 -18.47 15.44 -3.09
C ASP A 315 -17.91 16.31 -4.24
N GLU A 316 -16.97 17.21 -3.95
CA GLU A 316 -16.20 17.95 -4.96
C GLU A 316 -15.21 17.06 -5.74
N CYS A 317 -14.61 16.07 -5.08
CA CYS A 317 -13.63 15.18 -5.69
C CYS A 317 -14.25 13.96 -6.40
N ASN A 318 -15.44 13.53 -5.99
CA ASN A 318 -16.14 12.38 -6.54
C ASN A 318 -17.55 12.79 -6.98
N LEU A 319 -17.73 12.97 -8.28
CA LEU A 319 -19.03 13.32 -8.86
C LEU A 319 -19.98 12.12 -8.98
N ASP A 320 -19.45 10.90 -8.87
CA ASP A 320 -20.21 9.66 -9.08
C ASP A 320 -21.20 9.36 -7.95
N HIS A 321 -20.96 9.87 -6.74
CA HIS A 321 -21.90 9.76 -5.63
C HIS A 321 -21.65 10.82 -4.56
N LYS A 322 -22.68 11.06 -3.73
CA LYS A 322 -22.59 11.94 -2.56
C LYS A 322 -22.32 11.14 -1.30
N MET A 323 -21.42 11.64 -0.46
CA MET A 323 -21.15 11.01 0.84
C MET A 323 -22.24 11.39 1.85
N SER A 324 -23.13 10.44 2.15
CA SER A 324 -24.03 10.61 3.31
C SER A 324 -23.24 10.46 4.61
N LEU A 325 -23.26 11.52 5.42
CA LEU A 325 -22.65 11.53 6.75
C LEU A 325 -23.20 10.44 7.69
N GLU A 326 -24.38 9.89 7.42
CA GLU A 326 -24.98 8.78 8.17
C GLU A 326 -24.34 7.43 7.80
N ARG A 327 -23.79 7.32 6.60
CA ARG A 327 -23.11 6.11 6.11
C ARG A 327 -21.64 6.06 6.53
N VAL A 328 -21.05 7.18 6.97
CA VAL A 328 -19.68 7.23 7.47
C VAL A 328 -19.57 6.46 8.78
N ARG A 329 -19.06 5.24 8.70
CA ARG A 329 -18.87 4.37 9.87
C ARG A 329 -17.60 4.72 10.64
N GLU A 330 -16.57 5.18 9.93
CA GLU A 330 -15.23 5.35 10.48
C GLU A 330 -14.66 6.75 10.20
N VAL A 331 -13.91 7.25 11.19
CA VAL A 331 -13.26 8.55 11.18
C VAL A 331 -11.85 8.39 11.71
N ILE A 332 -10.86 8.98 11.04
CA ILE A 332 -9.46 8.95 11.44
C ILE A 332 -9.13 10.25 12.19
N CYS A 333 -8.69 10.17 13.44
CA CYS A 333 -8.26 11.36 14.17
C CYS A 333 -6.90 11.88 13.67
N LEU A 334 -6.82 13.12 13.19
CA LEU A 334 -5.56 13.72 12.72
C LEU A 334 -4.54 13.97 13.84
N LYS A 335 -4.95 13.95 15.12
CA LYS A 335 -4.03 14.15 16.25
C LYS A 335 -3.29 12.87 16.64
N CYS A 336 -3.94 11.71 16.58
CA CYS A 336 -3.38 10.44 17.07
C CYS A 336 -3.53 9.28 16.08
N CYS A 337 -3.96 9.56 14.85
CA CYS A 337 -4.20 8.60 13.76
C CYS A 337 -5.13 7.42 14.10
N PHE A 338 -5.88 7.51 15.20
CA PHE A 338 -6.76 6.43 15.64
C PHE A 338 -8.04 6.42 14.79
N VAL A 339 -8.33 5.28 14.17
CA VAL A 339 -9.60 4.99 13.49
C VAL A 339 -10.66 4.71 14.56
N GLN A 340 -11.80 5.37 14.45
CA GLN A 340 -12.89 5.21 15.40
C GLN A 340 -14.24 5.41 14.74
N THR A 341 -15.30 4.93 15.40
CA THR A 341 -16.66 5.25 14.99
C THR A 341 -16.93 6.76 15.11
N LYS A 342 -17.81 7.28 14.27
CA LYS A 342 -18.15 8.71 14.23
C LYS A 342 -18.57 9.21 15.62
N GLN A 343 -17.71 10.03 16.23
CA GLN A 343 -17.96 10.69 17.51
C GLN A 343 -17.53 12.16 17.45
N ARG A 344 -18.08 13.00 18.34
CA ARG A 344 -17.72 14.44 18.41
C ARG A 344 -16.27 14.70 18.84
N LYS A 345 -15.66 13.75 19.54
CA LYS A 345 -14.28 13.83 20.05
C LYS A 345 -13.57 12.52 19.79
N CYS A 346 -12.27 12.57 19.58
CA CYS A 346 -11.48 11.35 19.45
C CYS A 346 -11.39 10.62 20.80
N VAL A 347 -11.82 9.36 20.85
CA VAL A 347 -11.83 8.50 22.04
C VAL A 347 -10.42 8.38 22.63
N SER A 348 -9.42 8.13 21.77
CA SER A 348 -8.02 7.99 22.21
C SER A 348 -7.47 9.30 22.80
N CYS A 349 -7.62 10.43 22.08
CA CYS A 349 -7.20 11.73 22.59
C CYS A 349 -7.96 12.16 23.85
N HIS A 350 -9.25 11.84 23.94
CA HIS A 350 -10.08 12.19 25.08
C HIS A 350 -9.67 11.40 26.32
N ARG A 351 -9.44 10.08 26.20
CA ARG A 351 -8.91 9.25 27.28
C ARG A 351 -7.55 9.75 27.77
N ALA A 352 -6.66 10.13 26.86
CA ALA A 352 -5.36 10.70 27.21
C ALA A 352 -5.50 12.01 28.01
N LEU A 353 -6.38 12.91 27.58
CA LEU A 353 -6.67 14.16 28.29
C LEU A 353 -7.25 13.91 29.69
N VAL A 354 -8.24 13.02 29.80
CA VAL A 354 -8.86 12.67 31.08
C VAL A 354 -7.82 12.06 32.04
N LYS A 355 -6.92 11.22 31.54
CA LYS A 355 -5.84 10.65 32.33
C LYS A 355 -4.90 11.73 32.85
N THR A 356 -4.40 12.62 31.98
CA THR A 356 -3.53 13.72 32.41
C THR A 356 -4.20 14.65 33.41
N SER A 357 -5.50 14.90 33.28
CA SER A 357 -6.25 15.70 34.26
C SER A 357 -6.39 14.99 35.61
N LYS A 358 -6.63 13.68 35.61
CA LYS A 358 -6.68 12.89 36.86
C LYS A 358 -5.33 12.86 37.56
N ASP A 359 -4.26 12.66 36.81
CA ASP A 359 -2.90 12.63 37.34
C ASP A 359 -2.54 14.00 37.97
N ALA A 360 -2.83 15.11 37.27
CA ALA A 360 -2.61 16.47 37.78
C ALA A 360 -3.44 16.80 39.04
N ILE A 361 -4.70 16.36 39.10
CA ILE A 361 -5.54 16.50 40.30
C ILE A 361 -4.96 15.68 41.46
N GLY A 362 -4.44 14.48 41.18
CA GLY A 362 -3.78 13.63 42.17
C GLY A 362 -2.53 14.30 42.76
N GLU A 363 -1.68 14.89 41.93
CA GLU A 363 -0.49 15.63 42.35
C GLU A 363 -0.84 16.85 43.21
N LEU A 364 -1.83 17.65 42.78
CA LEU A 364 -2.35 18.77 43.58
C LEU A 364 -2.91 18.32 44.93
N GLY A 365 -3.60 17.18 44.95
CA GLY A 365 -4.12 16.59 46.19
C GLY A 365 -3.00 16.18 47.16
N GLN A 366 -1.90 15.62 46.65
CA GLN A 366 -0.73 15.25 47.46
C GLN A 366 0.00 16.48 48.01
N GLU A 367 0.16 17.54 47.20
CA GLU A 367 0.75 18.80 47.66
C GLU A 367 -0.11 19.46 48.75
N LEU A 368 -1.43 19.53 48.58
CA LEU A 368 -2.34 20.06 49.61
C LEU A 368 -2.32 19.23 50.91
N GLN A 369 -2.10 17.91 50.83
CA GLN A 369 -1.90 17.09 52.03
C GLN A 369 -0.60 17.41 52.76
N LYS A 370 0.48 17.73 52.05
CA LYS A 370 1.75 18.17 52.67
C LYS A 370 1.56 19.48 53.45
N PHE A 371 0.81 20.43 52.89
CA PHE A 371 0.48 21.68 53.60
C PHE A 371 -0.32 21.44 54.89
N ARG A 372 -1.29 20.52 54.88
CA ARG A 372 -2.10 20.20 56.08
C ARG A 372 -1.31 19.57 57.24
N ILE A 373 -0.16 18.96 56.97
CA ILE A 373 0.67 18.32 58.00
C ILE A 373 1.65 19.34 58.61
N GLY A 374 2.03 20.39 57.88
CA GLY A 374 2.92 21.44 58.35
C GLY A 374 2.35 22.34 59.44
N ASP A 375 1.04 22.57 59.47
CA ASP A 375 0.40 23.50 60.42
C ASP A 375 0.19 22.91 61.83
N LYS A 376 0.47 21.62 62.05
CA LYS A 376 0.31 20.99 63.38
C LYS A 376 1.52 21.12 64.30
N HIS A 377 2.60 21.80 63.87
CA HIS A 377 3.82 21.95 64.67
C HIS A 377 4.14 23.40 65.09
N MET A 378 3.18 24.33 64.99
CA MET A 378 3.33 25.73 65.43
C MET A 378 2.27 26.21 66.45
N LEU A 379 1.78 25.31 67.30
CA LEU A 379 1.02 25.67 68.51
C LEU A 379 1.56 24.93 69.73
#